data_AF-A0A849R3R6-F1
#
_entry.id   AF-A0A849R3R6-F1
#
_cell.length_a   1.000
_cell.length_b   1.000
_cell.length_c   1.000
_cell.angle_alpha   90.00
_cell.angle_beta   90.00
_cell.angle_gamma   90.00
#
_symmetry.space_group_name_H-M   'P 1'
#
loop_
_entity.id
_entity.type
_entity.pdbx_description
1 polymer ?
#
loop_
_entity_poly.entity_id
_entity_poly.type
_entity_poly.pdbx_seq_one_letter_code
_entity_poly.pdbx_strand_id
1 'polypeptide(L)'
;MNKIDTNISGVVNVKQLVSEIPKIDMKQGWEVKKLGDVLELEYGKPLPADKRKQNGKYPVYGANGEKNRSDEYYYDKLSIIVGRKGSAGEINFTEEKFWPLDVTYFVTFDNKKYDLNFIY
;
A
#
# COMPACT_ATOMS: atom_id res chain seq x y z
N MET A 1 33.71 3.10 -19.65
CA MET A 1 32.67 3.90 -18.98
C MET A 1 31.38 3.65 -19.74
N ASN A 2 30.67 2.59 -19.39
CA ASN A 2 29.52 2.13 -20.16
C ASN A 2 28.30 2.95 -19.76
N LYS A 3 27.70 3.63 -20.74
CA LYS A 3 26.42 4.30 -20.61
C LYS A 3 25.34 3.25 -20.38
N ILE A 4 24.52 3.46 -19.35
CA ILE A 4 23.33 2.65 -19.07
C ILE A 4 22.23 3.23 -19.96
N ASP A 5 21.74 2.44 -20.91
CA ASP A 5 20.63 2.82 -21.77
C ASP A 5 19.33 2.83 -20.95
N THR A 6 18.82 4.03 -20.68
CA THR A 6 17.51 4.28 -20.08
C THR A 6 16.42 4.16 -21.14
N ASN A 7 15.92 2.95 -21.37
CA ASN A 7 14.67 2.72 -22.09
C ASN A 7 13.88 1.59 -21.40
N ILE A 8 13.08 1.96 -20.40
CA ILE A 8 12.08 1.05 -19.82
C ILE A 8 10.70 1.53 -20.26
N SER A 9 10.37 1.24 -21.52
CA SER A 9 9.01 1.24 -22.05
C SER A 9 8.59 -0.21 -22.29
N GLY A 10 8.51 -1.00 -21.21
CA GLY A 10 8.13 -2.40 -21.28
C GLY A 10 6.86 -2.66 -20.48
N VAL A 11 5.81 -3.16 -21.13
CA VAL A 11 4.77 -3.94 -20.44
C VAL A 11 5.48 -5.16 -19.88
N VAL A 12 5.71 -5.18 -18.57
CA VAL A 12 6.46 -6.26 -17.94
C VAL A 12 5.61 -7.53 -17.94
N ASN A 13 6.15 -8.60 -18.50
CA ASN A 13 5.48 -9.90 -18.50
C ASN A 13 5.57 -10.52 -17.10
N VAL A 14 4.46 -10.52 -16.37
CA VAL A 14 4.36 -11.03 -15.00
C VAL A 14 4.85 -12.49 -14.89
N LYS A 15 4.64 -13.32 -15.92
CA LYS A 15 5.09 -14.72 -15.90
C LYS A 15 6.61 -14.83 -15.91
N GLN A 16 7.28 -13.94 -16.65
CA GLN A 16 8.74 -13.90 -16.72
C GLN A 16 9.34 -13.44 -15.40
N LEU A 17 8.78 -12.38 -14.78
CA LEU A 17 9.20 -11.93 -13.45
C LEU A 17 9.12 -13.05 -12.39
N VAL A 18 8.01 -13.80 -12.38
CA VAL A 18 7.83 -14.93 -11.43
C VAL A 18 8.88 -16.02 -11.64
N SER A 19 9.32 -16.26 -12.88
CA SER A 19 10.36 -17.25 -13.17
C SER A 19 11.78 -16.82 -12.78
N GLU A 20 11.99 -15.52 -12.62
CA GLU A 20 13.27 -14.91 -12.23
C GLU A 20 13.39 -14.69 -10.72
N ILE A 21 12.31 -14.90 -9.94
CA ILE A 21 12.38 -14.92 -8.48
C ILE A 21 13.40 -16.02 -8.11
N PRO A 22 14.50 -15.67 -7.41
CA PRO A 22 15.48 -16.65 -6.96
C PRO A 22 14.73 -17.80 -6.29
N LYS A 23 15.06 -19.04 -6.63
CA LYS A 23 14.58 -20.20 -5.86
C LYS A 23 15.16 -20.05 -4.46
N ILE A 24 14.39 -19.43 -3.57
CA ILE A 24 14.70 -19.31 -2.16
C ILE A 24 14.91 -20.75 -1.68
N ASP A 25 16.09 -21.06 -1.15
CA ASP A 25 16.32 -22.32 -0.44
C ASP A 25 15.43 -22.26 0.81
N MET A 26 14.21 -22.77 0.67
CA MET A 26 13.15 -22.76 1.67
C MET A 26 13.49 -23.74 2.80
N LYS A 27 14.58 -23.51 3.52
CA LYS A 27 14.89 -24.28 4.71
C LYS A 27 13.94 -23.86 5.84
N GLN A 28 13.09 -24.82 6.21
CA GLN A 28 12.20 -24.92 7.37
C GLN A 28 11.01 -23.96 7.42
N GLY A 29 9.84 -24.46 6.97
CA GLY A 29 8.52 -23.97 7.41
C GLY A 29 7.92 -22.79 6.64
N TRP A 30 8.64 -22.22 5.68
CA TRP A 30 8.11 -21.16 4.82
C TRP A 30 7.17 -21.72 3.74
N GLU A 31 6.16 -20.95 3.36
CA GLU A 31 5.22 -21.27 2.28
C GLU A 31 5.16 -20.12 1.25
N VAL A 32 4.97 -20.46 -0.03
CA VAL A 32 4.77 -19.45 -1.09
C VAL A 32 3.27 -19.22 -1.26
N LYS A 33 2.84 -17.96 -1.16
CA LYS A 33 1.44 -17.53 -1.32
C LYS A 33 1.30 -16.39 -2.31
N LYS A 34 0.12 -16.24 -2.92
CA LYS A 34 -0.20 -15.01 -3.65
C LYS A 34 -0.56 -13.93 -2.63
N LEU A 35 -0.23 -12.68 -2.93
CA LEU A 35 -0.52 -11.56 -2.03
C LEU A 35 -2.04 -11.43 -1.75
N GLY A 36 -2.87 -11.68 -2.75
CA GLY A 36 -4.34 -11.68 -2.61
C GLY A 36 -4.90 -12.80 -1.71
N ASP A 37 -4.10 -13.81 -1.35
CA ASP A 37 -4.48 -14.83 -0.36
C ASP A 37 -4.13 -14.40 1.08
N VAL A 38 -3.42 -13.27 1.23
CA VAL A 38 -2.91 -12.72 2.49
C VAL A 38 -3.64 -11.45 2.87
N LEU A 39 -3.89 -10.58 1.88
CA LEU A 39 -4.48 -9.26 2.09
C LEU A 39 -5.39 -8.82 0.93
N GLU A 40 -6.21 -7.82 1.20
CA GLU A 40 -7.08 -7.15 0.23
C GLU A 40 -6.68 -5.67 0.10
N LEU A 41 -6.88 -5.10 -1.10
CA LEU A 41 -6.65 -3.69 -1.40
C LEU A 41 -8.00 -2.98 -1.54
N GLU A 42 -8.35 -2.21 -0.52
CA GLU A 42 -9.61 -1.46 -0.46
C GLU A 42 -9.46 -0.05 -1.03
N TYR A 43 -10.46 0.40 -1.81
CA TYR A 43 -10.43 1.76 -2.38
C TYR A 43 -10.66 2.81 -1.30
N GLY A 44 -9.80 3.83 -1.27
CA GLY A 44 -10.05 5.04 -0.48
C GLY A 44 -11.30 5.81 -0.95
N LYS A 45 -11.71 6.80 -0.16
CA LYS A 45 -12.95 7.57 -0.36
C LYS A 45 -12.67 9.06 -0.53
N PRO A 46 -13.46 9.76 -1.37
CA PRO A 46 -13.37 11.21 -1.45
C PRO A 46 -13.70 11.83 -0.09
N LEU A 47 -12.87 12.79 0.35
CA LEU A 47 -13.14 13.65 1.50
C LEU A 47 -13.34 15.08 0.99
N PRO A 48 -14.53 15.69 1.18
CA PRO A 48 -14.79 17.09 0.87
C PRO A 48 -13.74 18.04 1.45
N ALA A 49 -13.44 19.13 0.74
CA ALA A 49 -12.35 20.04 1.11
C ALA A 49 -12.58 20.78 2.44
N ASP A 50 -13.84 21.10 2.75
CA ASP A 50 -14.28 21.73 4.00
C ASP A 50 -14.10 20.83 5.24
N LYS A 51 -14.00 19.51 5.03
CA LYS A 51 -13.68 18.54 6.08
C LYS A 51 -12.17 18.35 6.30
N ARG A 52 -11.32 18.87 5.41
CA ARG A 52 -9.86 18.80 5.55
C ARG A 52 -9.38 19.97 6.39
N LYS A 53 -8.83 19.66 7.56
CA LYS A 53 -8.40 20.65 8.56
C LYS A 53 -6.95 20.38 8.90
N GLN A 54 -6.07 21.37 8.77
CA GLN A 54 -4.64 21.19 9.07
C GLN A 54 -4.39 20.77 10.52
N ASN A 55 -5.26 21.16 11.45
CA ASN A 55 -5.22 20.81 12.87
C ASN A 55 -6.23 19.70 13.25
N GLY A 56 -6.72 18.93 12.28
CA GLY A 56 -7.63 17.82 12.51
C GLY A 56 -6.99 16.68 13.30
N LYS A 57 -7.84 15.89 13.97
CA LYS A 57 -7.40 14.80 14.85
C LYS A 57 -6.76 13.62 14.13
N TYR A 58 -7.19 13.30 12.92
CA TYR A 58 -6.82 12.08 12.21
C TYR A 58 -6.14 12.39 10.87
N PRO A 59 -5.12 11.61 10.46
CA PRO A 59 -4.46 11.79 9.18
C PRO A 59 -5.35 11.45 7.99
N VAL A 60 -5.18 12.24 6.93
CA VAL A 60 -5.78 12.04 5.62
C VAL A 60 -4.66 11.66 4.65
N TYR A 61 -4.66 10.41 4.21
CA TYR A 61 -3.60 9.85 3.36
C TYR A 61 -3.95 9.96 1.88
N GLY A 62 -3.00 10.46 1.10
CA GLY A 62 -3.01 10.38 -0.36
C GLY A 62 -2.12 9.23 -0.85
N ALA A 63 -1.87 9.19 -2.16
CA ALA A 63 -1.08 8.13 -2.79
C ALA A 63 0.41 8.08 -2.37
N ASN A 64 0.90 9.09 -1.66
CA ASN A 64 2.31 9.23 -1.27
C ASN A 64 2.38 9.83 0.15
N GLY A 65 1.82 9.12 1.12
CA GLY A 65 1.77 9.53 2.53
C GLY A 65 0.67 10.54 2.88
N GLU A 66 0.77 11.09 4.09
CA GLU A 66 -0.18 12.06 4.64
C GLU A 66 -0.24 13.34 3.80
N LYS A 67 -1.46 13.85 3.56
CA LYS A 67 -1.71 15.08 2.78
C LYS A 67 -2.44 16.17 3.57
N ASN A 68 -3.20 15.78 4.59
CA ASN A 68 -3.95 16.70 5.43
C ASN A 68 -4.35 15.98 6.73
N ARG A 69 -5.10 16.66 7.60
CA ARG A 69 -5.80 16.03 8.71
C ARG A 69 -7.32 16.26 8.60
N SER A 70 -8.09 15.59 9.42
CA SER A 70 -9.56 15.68 9.52
C SER A 70 -10.01 15.34 10.93
N ASP A 71 -11.17 15.83 11.35
CA ASP A 71 -11.82 15.35 12.59
C ASP A 71 -12.62 14.06 12.37
N GLU A 72 -12.78 13.65 11.11
CA GLU A 72 -13.43 12.42 10.69
C GLU A 72 -12.39 11.39 10.23
N TYR A 73 -12.65 10.12 10.51
CA TYR A 73 -11.89 8.99 10.00
C TYR A 73 -12.81 8.05 9.21
N TYR A 74 -12.25 7.31 8.28
CA TYR A 74 -12.97 6.30 7.48
C TYR A 74 -12.65 4.88 7.94
N TYR A 75 -11.42 4.66 8.41
CA TYR A 75 -10.95 3.38 8.89
C TYR A 75 -10.27 3.54 10.26
N ASP A 76 -10.36 2.52 11.12
CA ASP A 76 -10.01 2.60 12.54
C ASP A 76 -9.07 1.48 13.02
N LYS A 77 -8.29 0.91 12.10
CA LYS A 77 -7.21 -0.04 12.41
C LYS A 77 -5.93 0.37 11.70
N LEU A 78 -4.78 0.04 12.29
CA LEU A 78 -3.48 0.15 11.60
C LEU A 78 -3.52 -0.57 10.24
N SER A 79 -2.93 0.07 9.24
CA SER A 79 -2.99 -0.35 7.85
C SER A 79 -1.74 0.11 7.10
N ILE A 80 -1.66 -0.30 5.85
CA ILE A 80 -0.74 0.22 4.85
C ILE A 80 -1.57 0.98 3.81
N ILE A 81 -1.09 2.14 3.40
CA ILE A 81 -1.57 2.92 2.25
C ILE A 81 -0.74 2.48 1.05
N VAL A 82 -1.41 2.13 -0.05
CA VAL A 82 -0.76 1.82 -1.33
C VAL A 82 -1.19 2.87 -2.35
N GLY A 83 -0.25 3.55 -2.97
CA GLY A 83 -0.55 4.53 -4.01
C GLY A 83 -1.27 3.89 -5.19
N ARG A 84 -2.37 4.51 -5.66
CA ARG A 84 -3.15 4.05 -6.82
C ARG A 84 -2.94 4.92 -8.06
N LYS A 85 -2.85 6.24 -7.88
CA LYS A 85 -2.70 7.23 -8.97
C LYS A 85 -1.60 8.24 -8.66
N GLY A 86 -0.76 8.55 -9.64
CA GLY A 86 0.37 9.48 -9.53
C GLY A 86 1.63 8.83 -8.96
N SER A 87 1.49 8.15 -7.83
CA SER A 87 2.57 7.44 -7.13
C SER A 87 2.20 5.97 -6.92
N ALA A 88 1.81 5.29 -8.01
CA ALA A 88 1.31 3.92 -7.94
C ALA A 88 2.38 2.97 -7.38
N GLY A 89 2.02 2.21 -6.34
CA GLY A 89 2.93 1.26 -5.68
C GLY A 89 3.73 1.81 -4.49
N GLU A 90 3.72 3.12 -4.23
CA GLU A 90 4.29 3.68 -2.99
C GLU A 90 3.52 3.19 -1.77
N ILE A 91 4.23 2.78 -0.72
CA ILE A 91 3.64 2.23 0.51
C ILE A 91 3.93 3.11 1.73
N ASN A 92 2.95 3.29 2.62
CA ASN A 92 3.10 4.05 3.86
C ASN A 92 2.31 3.40 5.00
N PHE A 93 2.89 3.33 6.20
CA PHE A 93 2.13 2.99 7.41
C PHE A 93 1.11 4.07 7.76
N THR A 94 0.02 3.66 8.40
CA THR A 94 -1.00 4.57 8.94
C THR A 94 -0.93 4.71 10.45
N GLU A 95 -1.51 5.79 10.98
CA GLU A 95 -2.08 5.76 12.33
C GLU A 95 -3.30 4.81 12.39
N GLU A 96 -3.78 4.49 13.59
CA GLU A 96 -4.94 3.59 13.78
C GLU A 96 -6.21 4.14 13.13
N LYS A 97 -6.51 5.42 13.34
CA LYS A 97 -7.69 6.09 12.77
C LYS A 97 -7.25 7.03 11.68
N PHE A 98 -7.75 6.82 10.46
CA PHE A 98 -7.35 7.64 9.32
C PHE A 98 -8.42 7.72 8.23
N TRP A 99 -8.19 8.60 7.25
CA TRP A 99 -8.97 8.69 6.03
C TRP A 99 -8.11 8.44 4.79
N PRO A 100 -8.27 7.33 4.05
CA PRO A 100 -7.63 7.11 2.76
C PRO A 100 -8.38 7.87 1.66
N LEU A 101 -7.70 8.71 0.90
CA LEU A 101 -8.31 9.42 -0.24
C LEU A 101 -8.56 8.48 -1.42
N ASP A 102 -9.45 8.90 -2.33
CA ASP A 102 -9.83 8.17 -3.56
C ASP A 102 -8.65 7.89 -4.52
N VAL A 103 -7.49 8.51 -4.32
CA VAL A 103 -6.26 8.28 -5.10
C VAL A 103 -5.36 7.17 -4.53
N THR A 104 -5.78 6.45 -3.50
CA THR A 104 -5.03 5.37 -2.86
C THR A 104 -5.88 4.14 -2.58
N TYR A 105 -5.21 3.01 -2.36
CA TYR A 105 -5.75 1.84 -1.67
C TYR A 105 -5.30 1.83 -0.21
N PHE A 106 -6.06 1.16 0.66
CA PHE A 106 -5.58 0.76 1.98
C PHE A 106 -5.70 -0.76 2.14
N VAL A 107 -4.80 -1.34 2.92
CA VAL A 107 -4.69 -2.79 3.10
C VAL A 107 -5.61 -3.28 4.21
N THR A 108 -6.39 -4.33 3.94
CA THR A 108 -7.07 -5.09 4.99
C THR A 108 -6.62 -6.55 4.96
N PHE A 109 -6.60 -7.22 6.11
CA PHE A 109 -6.12 -8.60 6.26
C PHE A 109 -6.61 -9.21 7.57
N ASP A 110 -6.49 -10.52 7.71
CA ASP A 110 -6.74 -11.23 8.97
C ASP A 110 -5.57 -11.05 9.94
N ASN A 111 -5.73 -10.11 10.88
CA ASN A 111 -4.73 -9.78 11.89
C ASN A 111 -4.49 -10.87 12.95
N LYS A 112 -5.31 -11.94 12.97
CA LYS A 112 -5.02 -13.14 13.79
C LYS A 112 -4.06 -14.09 13.11
N LYS A 113 -3.92 -13.98 11.79
CA LYS A 113 -3.13 -14.88 10.95
C LYS A 113 -1.82 -14.25 10.48
N TYR A 114 -1.83 -12.94 10.22
CA TYR A 114 -0.68 -12.23 9.67
C TYR A 114 -0.32 -11.03 10.53
N ASP A 115 0.97 -10.78 10.66
CA ASP A 115 1.51 -9.60 11.33
C ASP A 115 1.64 -8.44 10.33
N LEU A 116 1.22 -7.25 10.72
CA LEU A 116 1.25 -6.07 9.87
C LEU A 116 2.68 -5.66 9.47
N ASN A 117 3.64 -5.76 10.40
CA ASN A 117 5.03 -5.38 10.12
C ASN A 117 5.69 -6.38 9.16
N PHE A 118 5.23 -7.62 9.15
CA PHE A 118 5.68 -8.60 8.17
C PHE A 118 5.06 -8.37 6.78
N ILE A 119 3.84 -7.85 6.70
CA ILE A 119 3.18 -7.53 5.43
C ILE A 119 3.82 -6.30 4.76
N TYR A 120 4.29 -5.31 5.53
CA TYR A 120 4.90 -4.08 5.04
C TYR A 120 6.33 -4.30 4.53
#